data_AF-A0A328P2Z5-F1
#
_entry.id   AF-A0A328P2Z5-F1
#
_cell.length_a   1.000
_cell.length_b   1.000
_cell.length_c   1.000
_cell.angle_alpha   90.00
_cell.angle_beta   90.00
_cell.angle_gamma   90.00
#
_symmetry.space_group_name_H-M   'P 1'
#
loop_
_entity.id
_entity.type
_entity.pdbx_description
1 polymer ?
#
loop_
_entity_poly.entity_id
_entity_poly.type
_entity_poly.pdbx_seq_one_letter_code
_entity_poly.pdbx_strand_id
1 'polypeptide(L)'
;MTCRALLASLFGLASCVAVAGDATGDVTGLHRDMVFDQYPDVATSSQLIRRLVSPLNAQRIRQQAHATGIAIREQPIDLSKERFTVYVPAHAPPEGYALMVFVPPWDEARIPLTWIPVLERRGIVLVTAAASGNDEDVLDRREPLALLGAANAMSRYHIDPRRVFVGGFSGGSRVALRLALGYADLFHGVLLDAGSDVLGQQIPLPPRELLEQFQASTRVVYLTGATDTSRQQADRQSRQSLKQWCITDIDARTIPWTGHEIADPSALDRALESLERHAPDDAASLATCRARIDKDLNEQLDAVEASLARDERDRARSRLQDIDLRFGGMAAPRIVELASRLDAATPK
;
A
#
# COMPACT_ATOMS: atom_id res chain seq x y z
N MET A 1 -21.69 68.98 52.01
CA MET A 1 -20.54 68.39 52.71
C MET A 1 -20.33 66.98 52.16
N THR A 2 -19.32 66.86 51.31
CA THR A 2 -18.49 65.70 50.96
C THR A 2 -18.86 64.31 51.50
N CYS A 3 -19.09 63.33 50.62
CA CYS A 3 -18.18 62.18 50.49
C CYS A 3 -18.46 61.38 49.20
N ARG A 4 -17.41 61.12 48.42
CA ARG A 4 -17.37 60.18 47.29
C ARG A 4 -17.27 58.75 47.83
N ALA A 5 -17.95 57.80 47.20
CA ALA A 5 -17.58 56.39 47.24
C ALA A 5 -17.84 55.76 45.86
N LEU A 6 -16.75 55.38 45.18
CA LEU A 6 -16.78 54.49 44.02
C LEU A 6 -17.11 53.07 44.51
N LEU A 7 -18.08 52.42 43.86
CA LEU A 7 -18.30 50.98 43.96
C LEU A 7 -17.90 50.32 42.65
N ALA A 8 -16.90 49.46 42.72
CA ALA A 8 -16.38 48.66 41.63
C ALA A 8 -17.23 47.39 41.42
N SER A 9 -17.55 47.11 40.16
CA SER A 9 -18.35 45.97 39.71
C SER A 9 -17.52 44.68 39.73
N LEU A 10 -17.95 43.68 40.49
CA LEU A 10 -17.43 42.30 40.45
C LEU A 10 -18.12 41.51 39.34
N PHE A 11 -17.37 41.12 38.31
CA PHE A 11 -17.80 40.10 37.34
C PHE A 11 -17.47 38.71 37.90
N GLY A 12 -18.50 37.91 38.17
CA GLY A 12 -18.37 36.49 38.51
C GLY A 12 -18.16 35.65 37.25
N LEU A 13 -16.99 35.02 37.13
CA LEU A 13 -16.71 33.97 36.16
C LEU A 13 -17.28 32.65 36.68
N ALA A 14 -18.36 32.17 36.07
CA ALA A 14 -18.86 30.83 36.28
C ALA A 14 -17.98 29.84 35.48
N SER A 15 -17.15 29.09 36.18
CA SER A 15 -16.40 27.98 35.60
C SER A 15 -17.34 26.81 35.32
N CYS A 16 -17.69 26.61 34.05
CA CYS A 16 -18.25 25.35 33.58
C CYS A 16 -17.16 24.28 33.64
N VAL A 17 -17.22 23.40 34.64
CA VAL A 17 -16.44 22.16 34.65
C VAL A 17 -17.03 21.28 33.56
N ALA A 18 -16.35 21.22 32.42
CA ALA A 18 -16.60 20.20 31.41
C ALA A 18 -16.17 18.86 32.02
N VAL A 19 -17.13 17.97 32.24
CA VAL A 19 -16.86 16.56 32.53
C VAL A 19 -16.25 15.98 31.26
N ALA A 20 -14.93 15.79 31.27
CA ALA A 20 -14.25 15.00 30.26
C ALA A 20 -14.88 13.60 30.31
N GLY A 21 -15.48 13.16 29.20
CA GLY A 21 -15.86 11.77 29.05
C GLY A 21 -14.58 10.93 29.11
N ASP A 22 -14.58 9.93 29.99
CA ASP A 22 -13.52 8.93 30.06
C ASP A 22 -13.26 8.39 28.66
N ALA A 23 -12.05 8.64 28.14
CA ALA A 23 -11.52 7.90 27.02
C ALA A 23 -11.51 6.43 27.44
N THR A 24 -12.35 5.60 26.82
CA THR A 24 -12.22 4.16 26.91
C THR A 24 -10.82 3.81 26.42
N GLY A 25 -9.89 3.56 27.34
CA GLY A 25 -8.49 3.31 27.00
C GLY A 25 -8.41 2.20 25.96
N ASP A 26 -7.61 2.41 24.91
CA ASP A 26 -7.37 1.41 23.87
C ASP A 26 -6.99 0.08 24.54
N VAL A 27 -7.71 -1.00 24.21
CA VAL A 27 -7.41 -2.30 24.81
C VAL A 27 -6.05 -2.76 24.28
N THR A 28 -5.05 -2.78 25.16
CA THR A 28 -3.65 -3.08 24.79
C THR A 28 -3.35 -4.59 24.83
N GLY A 29 -2.20 -5.00 24.29
CA GLY A 29 -1.74 -6.38 24.25
C GLY A 29 -2.05 -7.13 22.95
N LEU A 30 -1.91 -8.46 22.98
CA LEU A 30 -2.14 -9.34 21.84
C LEU A 30 -3.59 -9.84 21.83
N HIS A 31 -4.35 -9.43 20.82
CA HIS A 31 -5.73 -9.82 20.56
C HIS A 31 -5.76 -10.83 19.41
N ARG A 32 -6.23 -12.04 19.67
CA ARG A 32 -6.42 -13.09 18.66
C ARG A 32 -7.88 -13.22 18.29
N ASP A 33 -8.13 -13.77 17.10
CA ASP A 33 -9.47 -14.12 16.60
C ASP A 33 -10.44 -12.94 16.54
N MET A 34 -9.90 -11.72 16.42
CA MET A 34 -10.68 -10.50 16.35
C MET A 34 -11.46 -10.46 15.03
N VAL A 35 -12.70 -10.00 15.13
CA VAL A 35 -13.61 -9.78 14.01
C VAL A 35 -13.75 -8.28 13.84
N PHE A 36 -13.59 -7.83 12.60
CA PHE A 36 -13.85 -6.46 12.19
C PHE A 36 -15.23 -6.36 11.53
N ASP A 37 -15.75 -5.14 11.39
CA ASP A 37 -17.10 -4.90 10.89
C ASP A 37 -17.21 -3.73 9.91
N GLN A 38 -16.13 -2.98 9.66
CA GLN A 38 -16.14 -1.88 8.71
C GLN A 38 -15.63 -2.32 7.33
N TYR A 39 -16.39 -1.93 6.31
CA TYR A 39 -16.10 -2.18 4.90
C TYR A 39 -15.82 -0.86 4.18
N PRO A 40 -14.61 -0.29 4.29
CA PRO A 40 -14.26 0.95 3.63
C PRO A 40 -14.18 0.79 2.10
N ASP A 41 -14.45 1.88 1.38
CA ASP A 41 -14.40 1.92 -0.09
C ASP A 41 -13.04 1.50 -0.66
N VAL A 42 -11.94 1.81 0.04
CA VAL A 42 -10.58 1.49 -0.40
C VAL A 42 -10.33 0.00 -0.60
N ALA A 43 -11.09 -0.87 0.06
CA ALA A 43 -10.97 -2.32 -0.01
C ALA A 43 -11.94 -2.98 -1.01
N THR A 44 -12.64 -2.19 -1.83
CA THR A 44 -13.60 -2.73 -2.82
C THR A 44 -12.91 -3.24 -4.08
N SER A 45 -13.47 -4.26 -4.73
CA SER A 45 -12.92 -4.82 -5.97
C SER A 45 -12.76 -3.77 -7.07
N SER A 46 -13.64 -2.77 -7.18
CA SER A 46 -13.46 -1.66 -8.11
C SER A 46 -12.22 -0.81 -7.80
N GLN A 47 -11.92 -0.55 -6.52
CA GLN A 47 -10.67 0.15 -6.15
C GLN A 47 -9.43 -0.70 -6.42
N LEU A 48 -9.46 -1.99 -6.06
CA LEU A 48 -8.32 -2.88 -6.32
C LEU A 48 -8.05 -3.02 -7.82
N ILE A 49 -9.08 -3.23 -8.65
CA ILE A 49 -8.94 -3.29 -10.11
C ILE A 49 -8.36 -1.98 -10.66
N ARG A 50 -8.83 -0.81 -10.19
CA ARG A 50 -8.29 0.48 -10.64
C ARG A 50 -6.82 0.66 -10.26
N ARG A 51 -6.42 0.22 -9.06
CA ARG A 51 -5.13 0.56 -8.45
C ARG A 51 -4.04 -0.49 -8.72
N LEU A 52 -4.41 -1.76 -8.89
CA LEU A 52 -3.49 -2.91 -8.87
C LEU A 52 -3.50 -3.76 -10.15
N VAL A 53 -4.37 -3.43 -11.11
CA VAL A 53 -4.50 -4.12 -12.40
C VAL A 53 -4.19 -3.14 -13.53
N SER A 54 -3.49 -3.59 -14.58
CA SER A 54 -3.18 -2.72 -15.72
C SER A 54 -4.47 -2.26 -16.42
N PRO A 55 -4.50 -1.05 -17.01
CA PRO A 55 -5.71 -0.50 -17.62
C PRO A 55 -6.37 -1.40 -18.66
N LEU A 56 -5.60 -2.06 -19.52
CA LEU A 56 -6.19 -2.95 -20.54
C LEU A 56 -6.71 -4.25 -19.92
N ASN A 57 -6.07 -4.78 -18.87
CA ASN A 57 -6.61 -5.93 -18.13
C ASN A 57 -7.89 -5.55 -17.39
N ALA A 58 -7.93 -4.38 -16.73
CA ALA A 58 -9.10 -3.86 -16.05
C ALA A 58 -10.27 -3.59 -17.02
N GLN A 59 -9.99 -3.13 -18.24
CA GLN A 59 -10.99 -3.02 -19.30
C GLN A 59 -11.53 -4.40 -19.70
N ARG A 60 -10.67 -5.40 -19.91
CA ARG A 60 -11.08 -6.77 -20.25
C ARG A 60 -11.95 -7.41 -19.18
N ILE A 61 -11.60 -7.26 -17.90
CA ILE A 61 -12.40 -7.75 -16.78
C ILE A 61 -13.82 -7.15 -16.84
N ARG A 62 -13.94 -5.83 -17.03
CA ARG A 62 -15.24 -5.15 -17.13
C ARG A 62 -16.04 -5.58 -18.36
N GLN A 63 -15.38 -5.71 -19.51
CA GLN A 63 -16.01 -6.19 -20.74
C GLN A 63 -16.53 -7.63 -20.59
N GLN A 64 -15.75 -8.51 -19.96
CA GLN A 64 -16.15 -9.89 -19.72
C GLN A 64 -17.32 -9.98 -18.76
N ALA A 65 -17.30 -9.22 -17.65
CA ALA A 65 -18.42 -9.13 -16.71
C ALA A 65 -19.72 -8.67 -17.40
N HIS A 66 -19.63 -7.64 -18.24
CA HIS A 66 -20.76 -7.16 -19.03
C HIS A 66 -21.25 -8.21 -20.04
N ALA A 67 -20.34 -8.91 -20.72
CA ALA A 67 -20.68 -9.92 -21.73
C ALA A 67 -21.34 -11.17 -21.12
N THR A 68 -20.94 -11.59 -19.92
CA THR A 68 -21.51 -12.75 -19.22
C THR A 68 -22.72 -12.40 -18.35
N GLY A 69 -22.98 -11.11 -18.10
CA GLY A 69 -24.00 -10.66 -17.16
C GLY A 69 -23.66 -10.93 -15.70
N ILE A 70 -22.41 -11.33 -15.40
CA ILE A 70 -21.94 -11.58 -14.04
C ILE A 70 -21.40 -10.27 -13.48
N ALA A 71 -22.07 -9.72 -12.46
CA ALA A 71 -21.62 -8.53 -11.76
C ALA A 71 -20.32 -8.81 -10.98
N ILE A 72 -19.39 -7.85 -11.01
CA ILE A 72 -18.22 -7.86 -10.14
C ILE A 72 -18.72 -7.64 -8.71
N ARG A 73 -18.35 -8.56 -7.80
CA ARG A 73 -18.69 -8.42 -6.39
C ARG A 73 -17.81 -7.32 -5.80
N GLU A 74 -18.41 -6.19 -5.42
CA GLU A 74 -17.64 -5.06 -4.86
C GLU A 74 -16.95 -5.40 -3.54
N GLN A 75 -17.52 -6.33 -2.76
CA GLN A 75 -16.90 -6.82 -1.54
C GLN A 75 -16.93 -8.37 -1.53
N PRO A 76 -15.83 -9.04 -1.91
CA PRO A 76 -15.75 -10.49 -1.89
C PRO A 76 -15.61 -11.07 -0.48
N ILE A 77 -15.12 -10.27 0.48
CA ILE A 77 -14.87 -10.68 1.87
C ILE A 77 -16.09 -10.49 2.76
N ASP A 78 -16.39 -11.50 3.57
CA ASP A 78 -17.39 -11.42 4.64
C ASP A 78 -16.66 -11.37 5.99
N LEU A 79 -16.45 -10.15 6.50
CA LEU A 79 -15.67 -9.91 7.72
C LEU A 79 -16.19 -10.68 8.94
N SER A 80 -17.49 -11.03 8.99
CA SER A 80 -18.05 -11.82 10.09
C SER A 80 -17.45 -13.22 10.20
N LYS A 81 -16.86 -13.72 9.10
CA LYS A 81 -16.18 -15.02 9.02
C LYS A 81 -14.66 -14.90 9.10
N GLU A 82 -14.12 -13.70 8.93
CA GLU A 82 -12.68 -13.49 8.94
C GLU A 82 -12.15 -13.30 10.36
N ARG A 83 -10.87 -13.64 10.53
CA ARG A 83 -10.17 -13.54 11.82
C ARG A 83 -8.89 -12.76 11.65
N PHE A 84 -8.68 -11.83 12.57
CA PHE A 84 -7.48 -11.00 12.63
C PHE A 84 -6.79 -11.19 13.96
N THR A 85 -5.46 -11.09 13.93
CA THR A 85 -4.66 -10.93 15.14
C THR A 85 -4.07 -9.53 15.13
N VAL A 86 -4.24 -8.83 16.25
CA VAL A 86 -3.73 -7.47 16.44
C VAL A 86 -2.91 -7.39 17.71
N TYR A 87 -1.72 -6.82 17.60
CA TYR A 87 -0.93 -6.39 18.75
C TYR A 87 -1.05 -4.88 18.92
N VAL A 88 -1.36 -4.43 20.14
CA VAL A 88 -1.45 -3.00 20.51
C VAL A 88 -0.48 -2.71 21.65
N PRO A 89 0.49 -1.80 21.48
CA PRO A 89 1.43 -1.46 22.54
C PRO A 89 0.76 -0.88 23.80
N ALA A 90 1.33 -1.12 24.97
CA ALA A 90 0.75 -0.70 26.25
C ALA A 90 0.70 0.82 26.42
N HIS A 91 1.63 1.54 25.79
CA HIS A 91 1.73 2.99 25.89
C HIS A 91 1.58 3.63 24.51
N ALA A 92 0.55 4.46 24.34
CA ALA A 92 0.35 5.23 23.13
C ALA A 92 1.41 6.35 23.02
N PRO A 93 2.11 6.49 21.88
CA PRO A 93 2.91 7.67 21.61
C PRO A 93 2.03 8.93 21.55
N PRO A 94 2.55 10.14 21.88
CA PRO A 94 1.75 11.38 21.88
C PRO A 94 1.09 11.71 20.54
N GLU A 95 1.74 11.38 19.42
CA GLU A 95 1.25 11.62 18.06
C GLU A 95 0.40 10.45 17.51
N GLY A 96 0.17 9.41 18.32
CA GLY A 96 -0.46 8.17 17.91
C GLY A 96 0.51 7.03 17.60
N TYR A 97 -0.03 5.82 17.56
CA TYR A 97 0.71 4.62 17.18
C TYR A 97 1.09 4.66 15.70
N ALA A 98 2.22 4.06 15.37
CA ALA A 98 2.41 3.59 14.00
C ALA A 98 1.52 2.36 13.75
N LEU A 99 1.18 2.11 12.49
CA LEU A 99 0.48 0.90 12.06
C LEU A 99 1.36 0.09 11.11
N MET A 100 1.48 -1.21 11.36
CA MET A 100 2.05 -2.18 10.43
C MET A 100 0.99 -3.21 10.06
N VAL A 101 0.58 -3.23 8.80
CA VAL A 101 -0.22 -4.33 8.24
C VAL A 101 0.74 -5.40 7.75
N PHE A 102 0.72 -6.58 8.36
CA PHE A 102 1.61 -7.67 7.97
C PHE A 102 0.85 -8.75 7.18
N VAL A 103 1.27 -8.98 5.94
CA VAL A 103 0.76 -10.03 5.06
C VAL A 103 1.61 -11.30 5.20
N PRO A 104 1.07 -12.38 5.78
CA PRO A 104 1.80 -13.63 5.97
C PRO A 104 1.84 -14.47 4.68
N PRO A 105 2.80 -15.40 4.55
CA PRO A 105 2.75 -16.45 3.53
C PRO A 105 2.00 -17.71 3.98
N TRP A 106 1.47 -17.74 5.20
CA TRP A 106 0.70 -18.83 5.81
C TRP A 106 -0.71 -18.35 6.19
N ASP A 107 -1.61 -19.28 6.52
CA ASP A 107 -3.01 -18.97 6.77
C ASP A 107 -3.32 -18.59 8.23
N GLU A 108 -2.46 -18.91 9.20
CA GLU A 108 -2.70 -18.45 10.56
C GLU A 108 -2.46 -16.94 10.70
N ALA A 109 -3.42 -16.22 11.31
CA ALA A 109 -3.21 -14.85 11.78
C ALA A 109 -2.22 -14.84 12.94
N ARG A 110 -0.93 -14.99 12.67
CA ARG A 110 0.12 -15.18 13.69
C ARG A 110 1.13 -14.05 13.65
N ILE A 111 1.24 -13.38 14.79
CA ILE A 111 2.36 -12.47 15.09
C ILE A 111 3.41 -13.27 15.86
N PRO A 112 4.68 -13.33 15.39
CA PRO A 112 5.76 -13.94 16.16
C PRO A 112 5.88 -13.28 17.54
N LEU A 113 5.77 -14.07 18.62
CA LEU A 113 5.82 -13.53 19.99
C LEU A 113 7.15 -12.82 20.28
N THR A 114 8.21 -13.21 19.59
CA THR A 114 9.54 -12.59 19.68
C THR A 114 9.56 -11.16 19.12
N TRP A 115 8.60 -10.77 18.27
CA TRP A 115 8.47 -9.40 17.75
C TRP A 115 7.79 -8.45 18.73
N ILE A 116 7.00 -8.95 19.68
CA ILE A 116 6.22 -8.13 20.62
C ILE A 116 7.09 -7.06 21.33
N PRO A 117 8.27 -7.39 21.90
CA PRO A 117 9.09 -6.38 22.54
C PRO A 117 9.57 -5.27 21.61
N VAL A 118 9.73 -5.55 20.31
CA VAL A 118 10.14 -4.56 19.30
C VAL A 118 8.96 -3.62 18.98
N LEU A 119 7.77 -4.21 18.73
CA LEU A 119 6.54 -3.47 18.48
C LEU A 119 6.18 -2.55 19.65
N GLU A 120 6.33 -3.05 20.87
CA GLU A 120 6.12 -2.29 22.11
C GLU A 120 7.03 -1.06 22.17
N ARG A 121 8.34 -1.26 22.03
CA ARG A 121 9.32 -0.16 22.12
C ARG A 121 9.13 0.92 21.05
N ARG A 122 8.64 0.54 19.88
CA ARG A 122 8.44 1.47 18.74
C ARG A 122 7.05 2.10 18.69
N GLY A 123 6.13 1.65 19.55
CA GLY A 123 4.74 2.11 19.51
C GLY A 123 4.04 1.74 18.20
N ILE A 124 4.24 0.51 17.71
CA ILE A 124 3.63 0.01 16.47
C ILE A 124 2.49 -0.96 16.80
N VAL A 125 1.28 -0.60 16.38
CA VAL A 125 0.16 -1.55 16.25
C VAL A 125 0.44 -2.44 15.05
N LEU A 126 0.38 -3.75 15.22
CA LEU A 126 0.51 -4.70 14.11
C LEU A 126 -0.78 -5.48 13.91
N VAL A 127 -1.26 -5.52 12.67
CA VAL A 127 -2.46 -6.28 12.27
C VAL A 127 -2.11 -7.30 11.19
N THR A 128 -2.63 -8.51 11.32
CA THR A 128 -2.49 -9.57 10.31
C THR A 128 -3.78 -10.40 10.24
N ALA A 129 -4.14 -10.83 9.03
CA ALA A 129 -5.35 -11.60 8.77
C ALA A 129 -5.05 -13.09 8.74
N ALA A 130 -6.06 -13.90 9.05
CA ALA A 130 -6.05 -15.34 8.80
C ALA A 130 -6.49 -15.62 7.36
N ALA A 131 -6.20 -16.83 6.88
CA ALA A 131 -6.55 -17.31 5.55
C ALA A 131 -6.16 -16.29 4.46
N SER A 132 -4.94 -15.78 4.59
CA SER A 132 -4.29 -14.86 3.65
C SER A 132 -2.90 -15.38 3.23
N GLY A 133 -2.70 -16.70 3.30
CA GLY A 133 -1.46 -17.38 2.95
C GLY A 133 -1.22 -17.45 1.45
N ASN A 134 -0.16 -18.17 1.06
CA ASN A 134 0.26 -18.22 -0.35
C ASN A 134 -0.67 -18.98 -1.29
N ASP A 135 -1.53 -19.85 -0.76
CA ASP A 135 -2.47 -20.64 -1.55
C ASP A 135 -3.77 -19.86 -1.85
N GLU A 136 -3.93 -18.68 -1.26
CA GLU A 136 -5.11 -17.83 -1.40
C GLU A 136 -5.01 -16.84 -2.55
N ASP A 137 -6.17 -16.44 -3.10
CA ASP A 137 -6.22 -15.48 -4.20
C ASP A 137 -5.66 -14.11 -3.77
N VAL A 138 -4.78 -13.55 -4.60
CA VAL A 138 -4.12 -12.28 -4.28
C VAL A 138 -5.10 -11.12 -4.31
N LEU A 139 -5.91 -11.00 -5.37
CA LEU A 139 -6.74 -9.83 -5.65
C LEU A 139 -8.10 -9.88 -4.93
N ASP A 140 -8.69 -11.07 -4.79
CA ASP A 140 -10.01 -11.26 -4.19
C ASP A 140 -9.93 -11.64 -2.70
N ARG A 141 -8.73 -11.91 -2.15
CA ARG A 141 -8.57 -12.29 -0.74
C ARG A 141 -7.44 -11.56 -0.01
N ARG A 142 -6.18 -11.77 -0.40
CA ARG A 142 -5.03 -11.29 0.38
C ARG A 142 -4.93 -9.76 0.42
N GLU A 143 -5.07 -9.10 -0.73
CA GLU A 143 -5.06 -7.63 -0.84
C GLU A 143 -6.24 -6.97 -0.11
N PRO A 144 -7.51 -7.40 -0.31
CA PRO A 144 -8.64 -6.83 0.43
C PRO A 144 -8.51 -7.05 1.95
N LEU A 145 -8.11 -8.23 2.42
CA LEU A 145 -7.95 -8.50 3.86
C LEU A 145 -6.93 -7.56 4.51
N ALA A 146 -5.82 -7.27 3.83
CA ALA A 146 -4.83 -6.31 4.32
C ALA A 146 -5.43 -4.90 4.43
N LEU A 147 -6.17 -4.43 3.42
CA LEU A 147 -6.81 -3.11 3.41
C LEU A 147 -7.92 -2.99 4.45
N LEU A 148 -8.74 -4.04 4.61
CA LEU A 148 -9.76 -4.12 5.65
C LEU A 148 -9.12 -4.08 7.04
N GLY A 149 -8.04 -4.84 7.25
CA GLY A 149 -7.27 -4.82 8.50
C GLY A 149 -6.69 -3.44 8.81
N ALA A 150 -6.15 -2.75 7.79
CA ALA A 150 -5.60 -1.41 7.93
C ALA A 150 -6.67 -0.41 8.39
N ALA A 151 -7.77 -0.31 7.64
CA ALA A 151 -8.80 0.69 7.88
C ALA A 151 -9.52 0.47 9.22
N ASN A 152 -9.83 -0.78 9.58
CA ASN A 152 -10.45 -1.07 10.87
C ASN A 152 -9.50 -0.80 12.04
N ALA A 153 -8.20 -1.07 11.90
CA ALA A 153 -7.22 -0.69 12.91
C ALA A 153 -7.13 0.84 13.06
N MET A 154 -7.11 1.58 11.93
CA MET A 154 -7.09 3.05 11.93
C MET A 154 -8.35 3.68 12.50
N SER A 155 -9.52 3.04 12.33
CA SER A 155 -10.77 3.52 12.95
C SER A 155 -10.83 3.23 14.45
N ARG A 156 -10.12 2.20 14.93
CA ARG A 156 -10.22 1.72 16.30
C ARG A 156 -9.17 2.29 17.24
N TYR A 157 -7.97 2.56 16.73
CA TYR A 157 -6.82 3.01 17.53
C TYR A 157 -6.37 4.40 17.08
N HIS A 158 -5.76 5.17 17.98
CA HIS A 158 -5.16 6.45 17.62
C HIS A 158 -3.88 6.24 16.81
N ILE A 159 -4.02 6.06 15.49
CA ILE A 159 -2.90 5.86 14.55
C ILE A 159 -2.41 7.22 14.02
N ASP A 160 -1.09 7.46 14.00
CA ASP A 160 -0.49 8.57 13.24
C ASP A 160 -0.63 8.25 11.74
N PRO A 161 -1.42 9.02 10.97
CA PRO A 161 -1.66 8.72 9.56
C PRO A 161 -0.38 8.77 8.71
N ARG A 162 0.70 9.41 9.19
CA ARG A 162 1.99 9.45 8.48
C ARG A 162 2.87 8.23 8.75
N ARG A 163 2.51 7.38 9.73
CA ARG A 163 3.25 6.18 10.15
C ARG A 163 2.43 4.91 9.90
N VAL A 164 1.80 4.83 8.73
CA VAL A 164 1.06 3.66 8.27
C VAL A 164 1.91 2.90 7.27
N PHE A 165 2.20 1.65 7.59
CA PHE A 165 3.12 0.78 6.87
C PHE A 165 2.45 -0.53 6.50
N VAL A 166 2.93 -1.13 5.42
CA VAL A 166 2.60 -2.51 5.06
C VAL A 166 3.88 -3.32 4.95
N GLY A 167 3.83 -4.58 5.35
CA GLY A 167 4.95 -5.48 5.22
C GLY A 167 4.47 -6.90 5.00
N GLY A 168 5.39 -7.79 4.65
CA GLY A 168 5.06 -9.19 4.53
C GLY A 168 6.29 -10.03 4.36
N PHE A 169 6.11 -11.34 4.45
CA PHE A 169 7.19 -12.32 4.28
C PHE A 169 6.96 -13.17 3.02
N SER A 170 8.02 -13.35 2.23
CA SER A 170 8.03 -14.19 1.02
C SER A 170 6.92 -13.79 0.02
N GLY A 171 5.93 -14.64 -0.23
CA GLY A 171 4.78 -14.29 -1.07
C GLY A 171 3.95 -13.13 -0.51
N GLY A 172 3.82 -13.02 0.82
CA GLY A 172 3.14 -11.88 1.46
C GLY A 172 3.91 -10.56 1.27
N SER A 173 5.23 -10.61 1.16
CA SER A 173 6.06 -9.44 0.86
C SER A 173 5.77 -8.87 -0.54
N ARG A 174 5.51 -9.76 -1.52
CA ARG A 174 5.10 -9.34 -2.87
C ARG A 174 3.74 -8.66 -2.87
N VAL A 175 2.79 -9.16 -2.06
CA VAL A 175 1.49 -8.52 -1.84
C VAL A 175 1.68 -7.14 -1.18
N ALA A 176 2.53 -7.05 -0.16
CA ALA A 176 2.85 -5.77 0.49
C ALA A 176 3.41 -4.73 -0.48
N LEU A 177 4.30 -5.12 -1.40
CA LEU A 177 4.82 -4.23 -2.45
C LEU A 177 3.71 -3.72 -3.37
N ARG A 178 2.79 -4.60 -3.79
CA ARG A 178 1.63 -4.24 -4.63
C ARG A 178 0.74 -3.22 -3.92
N LEU A 179 0.42 -3.48 -2.65
CA LEU A 179 -0.41 -2.60 -1.84
C LEU A 179 0.24 -1.24 -1.61
N ALA A 180 1.52 -1.21 -1.23
CA ALA A 180 2.23 0.04 -1.01
C ALA A 180 2.22 0.92 -2.28
N LEU A 181 2.41 0.30 -3.46
CA LEU A 181 2.42 1.00 -4.74
C LEU A 181 1.02 1.52 -5.14
N GLY A 182 -0.01 0.68 -5.05
CA GLY A 182 -1.39 1.04 -5.41
C GLY A 182 -2.15 1.85 -4.37
N TYR A 183 -1.61 1.96 -3.16
CA TYR A 183 -2.21 2.68 -2.03
C TYR A 183 -1.16 3.55 -1.33
N ALA A 184 -0.35 4.28 -2.11
CA ALA A 184 0.63 5.22 -1.58
C ALA A 184 -0.02 6.41 -0.83
N ASP A 185 -1.33 6.60 -1.00
CA ASP A 185 -2.20 7.49 -0.22
C ASP A 185 -2.54 6.96 1.18
N LEU A 186 -2.25 5.68 1.45
CA LEU A 186 -2.46 5.02 2.73
C LEU A 186 -1.15 4.55 3.36
N PHE A 187 -0.26 3.92 2.58
CA PHE A 187 0.98 3.34 3.07
C PHE A 187 2.20 4.22 2.75
N HIS A 188 2.83 4.74 3.80
CA HIS A 188 4.01 5.62 3.72
C HIS A 188 5.34 4.87 3.82
N GLY A 189 5.28 3.54 3.90
CA GLY A 189 6.45 2.68 3.84
C GLY A 189 6.09 1.23 3.67
N VAL A 190 7.00 0.48 3.05
CA VAL A 190 6.88 -0.96 2.88
C VAL A 190 8.10 -1.74 3.38
N LEU A 191 7.85 -2.78 4.17
CA LEU A 191 8.85 -3.77 4.59
C LEU A 191 8.74 -5.04 3.75
N LEU A 192 9.79 -5.32 2.99
CA LEU A 192 9.88 -6.47 2.11
C LEU A 192 10.78 -7.55 2.70
N ASP A 193 10.20 -8.50 3.47
CA ASP A 193 10.94 -9.60 4.10
C ASP A 193 11.03 -10.80 3.15
N ALA A 194 12.22 -11.06 2.61
CA ALA A 194 12.55 -12.16 1.72
C ALA A 194 11.59 -12.36 0.53
N GLY A 195 11.07 -11.28 -0.05
CA GLY A 195 10.21 -11.35 -1.22
C GLY A 195 10.01 -10.01 -1.90
N SER A 196 10.16 -9.97 -3.21
CA SER A 196 9.96 -8.78 -4.02
C SER A 196 9.68 -9.16 -5.47
N ASP A 197 9.17 -8.20 -6.23
CA ASP A 197 8.85 -8.34 -7.64
C ASP A 197 9.34 -7.11 -8.43
N VAL A 198 9.43 -7.27 -9.74
CA VAL A 198 9.88 -6.25 -10.71
C VAL A 198 8.69 -5.41 -11.17
N LEU A 199 8.80 -4.08 -11.02
CA LEU A 199 7.80 -3.11 -11.47
C LEU A 199 7.78 -2.99 -13.00
N GLY A 200 6.58 -2.86 -13.57
CA GLY A 200 6.38 -2.82 -15.03
C GLY A 200 6.60 -4.17 -15.72
N GLN A 201 6.60 -5.27 -14.96
CA GLN A 201 6.69 -6.64 -15.47
C GLN A 201 5.78 -7.58 -14.67
N GLN A 202 6.09 -7.76 -13.38
CA GLN A 202 5.33 -8.63 -12.48
C GLN A 202 4.25 -7.83 -11.71
N ILE A 203 4.55 -6.58 -11.40
CA ILE A 203 3.62 -5.63 -10.80
C ILE A 203 3.36 -4.50 -11.82
N PRO A 204 2.11 -4.27 -12.26
CA PRO A 204 1.81 -3.13 -13.11
C PRO A 204 2.00 -1.82 -12.30
N LEU A 205 2.36 -0.74 -12.99
CA LEU A 205 2.39 0.57 -12.34
C LEU A 205 0.97 1.02 -11.96
N PRO A 206 0.80 1.76 -10.86
CA PRO A 206 -0.48 2.27 -10.42
C PRO A 206 -0.86 3.51 -11.26
N PRO A 207 -2.07 4.06 -11.06
CA PRO A 207 -2.41 5.40 -11.55
C PRO A 207 -1.33 6.45 -11.22
N ARG A 208 -1.16 7.44 -12.10
CA ARG A 208 -0.09 8.44 -12.03
C ARG A 208 -0.01 9.11 -10.66
N GLU A 209 -1.15 9.52 -10.12
CA GLU A 209 -1.24 10.22 -8.85
C GLU A 209 -0.66 9.40 -7.68
N LEU A 210 -0.87 8.08 -7.70
CA LEU A 210 -0.36 7.17 -6.68
C LEU A 210 1.13 6.87 -6.89
N LEU A 211 1.58 6.73 -8.13
CA LEU A 211 3.02 6.56 -8.41
C LEU A 211 3.80 7.80 -7.98
N GLU A 212 3.29 8.99 -8.26
CA GLU A 212 3.94 10.24 -7.89
C GLU A 212 4.00 10.40 -6.36
N GLN A 213 2.95 9.99 -5.65
CA GLN A 213 2.95 9.94 -4.19
C GLN A 213 3.96 8.93 -3.65
N PHE A 214 4.03 7.74 -4.25
CA PHE A 214 4.98 6.69 -3.87
C PHE A 214 6.43 7.16 -4.02
N GLN A 215 6.78 7.73 -5.17
CA GLN A 215 8.10 8.29 -5.45
C GLN A 215 8.51 9.39 -4.46
N ALA A 216 7.55 10.20 -4.01
CA ALA A 216 7.84 11.36 -3.18
C ALA A 216 7.89 11.05 -1.68
N SER A 217 7.19 10.02 -1.22
CA SER A 217 6.89 9.88 0.21
C SER A 217 6.96 8.45 0.77
N THR A 218 7.06 7.43 -0.09
CA THR A 218 7.03 6.03 0.37
C THR A 218 8.43 5.44 0.42
N ARG A 219 8.84 4.99 1.61
CA ARG A 219 10.12 4.30 1.80
C ARG A 219 10.01 2.80 1.56
N VAL A 220 10.98 2.21 0.86
CA VAL A 220 11.05 0.77 0.59
C VAL A 220 12.22 0.14 1.34
N VAL A 221 11.94 -0.78 2.27
CA VAL A 221 12.98 -1.50 3.02
C VAL A 221 12.97 -2.98 2.64
N TYR A 222 14.05 -3.44 2.03
CA TYR A 222 14.29 -4.87 1.77
C TYR A 222 15.02 -5.49 2.95
N LEU A 223 14.59 -6.68 3.35
CA LEU A 223 15.20 -7.44 4.43
C LEU A 223 15.26 -8.91 4.02
N THR A 224 16.45 -9.43 3.74
CA THR A 224 16.60 -10.81 3.23
C THR A 224 17.80 -11.51 3.84
N GLY A 225 17.68 -12.80 4.13
CA GLY A 225 18.77 -13.62 4.63
C GLY A 225 19.99 -13.66 3.70
N ALA A 226 21.19 -13.72 4.28
CA ALA A 226 22.45 -13.77 3.54
C ALA A 226 22.60 -15.04 2.68
N THR A 227 22.03 -16.16 3.13
CA THR A 227 22.14 -17.44 2.42
C THR A 227 20.93 -17.71 1.50
N ASP A 228 19.91 -16.86 1.52
CA ASP A 228 18.81 -16.88 0.54
C ASP A 228 19.20 -16.15 -0.75
N THR A 229 20.12 -16.76 -1.49
CA THR A 229 20.69 -16.18 -2.71
C THR A 229 19.63 -15.90 -3.79
N SER A 230 18.56 -16.70 -3.81
CA SER A 230 17.44 -16.56 -4.75
C SER A 230 16.67 -15.27 -4.51
N ARG A 231 16.31 -14.97 -3.25
CA ARG A 231 15.60 -13.74 -2.90
C ARG A 231 16.53 -12.53 -2.98
N GLN A 232 17.80 -12.68 -2.60
CA GLN A 232 18.81 -11.62 -2.80
C GLN A 232 18.94 -11.21 -4.27
N GLN A 233 18.83 -12.15 -5.21
CA GLN A 233 18.81 -11.83 -6.64
C GLN A 233 17.52 -11.11 -7.06
N ALA A 234 16.36 -11.59 -6.61
CA ALA A 234 15.08 -10.93 -6.86
C ALA A 234 15.09 -9.49 -6.34
N ASP A 235 15.61 -9.25 -5.13
CA ASP A 235 15.71 -7.92 -4.53
C ASP A 235 16.62 -6.98 -5.33
N ARG A 236 17.71 -7.49 -5.91
CA ARG A 236 18.55 -6.69 -6.82
C ARG A 236 17.78 -6.28 -8.07
N GLN A 237 17.02 -7.19 -8.67
CA GLN A 237 16.21 -6.91 -9.86
C GLN A 237 15.07 -5.93 -9.56
N SER A 238 14.35 -6.16 -8.46
CA SER A 238 13.28 -5.29 -7.98
C SER A 238 13.80 -3.87 -7.74
N ARG A 239 14.88 -3.69 -6.98
CA ARG A 239 15.48 -2.36 -6.75
C ARG A 239 15.94 -1.67 -8.01
N GLN A 240 16.48 -2.42 -8.98
CA GLN A 240 16.86 -1.83 -10.26
C GLN A 240 15.63 -1.31 -11.01
N SER A 241 14.50 -2.03 -10.96
CA SER A 241 13.24 -1.56 -11.55
C SER A 241 12.67 -0.33 -10.84
N LEU A 242 12.71 -0.28 -9.49
CA LEU A 242 12.29 0.90 -8.74
C LEU A 242 13.05 2.16 -9.17
N LYS A 243 14.38 2.06 -9.31
CA LYS A 243 15.22 3.17 -9.78
C LYS A 243 14.90 3.62 -11.21
N GLN A 244 14.50 2.70 -12.09
CA GLN A 244 14.06 3.05 -13.44
C GLN A 244 12.78 3.91 -13.41
N TRP A 245 11.95 3.73 -12.38
CA TRP A 245 10.72 4.47 -12.13
C TRP A 245 10.88 5.62 -11.14
N CYS A 246 12.10 6.15 -10.96
CA CYS A 246 12.38 7.30 -10.09
C CYS A 246 12.06 7.07 -8.61
N ILE A 247 12.08 5.83 -8.15
CA ILE A 247 11.90 5.47 -6.74
C ILE A 247 13.29 5.22 -6.17
N THR A 248 13.72 6.07 -5.25
CA THR A 248 15.10 6.07 -4.75
C THR A 248 15.23 6.07 -3.23
N ASP A 249 14.16 6.34 -2.48
CA ASP A 249 14.10 6.12 -1.03
C ASP A 249 14.00 4.61 -0.69
N ILE A 250 15.14 3.93 -0.86
CA ILE A 250 15.28 2.48 -0.77
C ILE A 250 16.41 2.16 0.20
N ASP A 251 16.14 1.22 1.11
CA ASP A 251 17.15 0.58 1.94
C ASP A 251 17.12 -0.94 1.76
N ALA A 252 18.29 -1.57 1.79
CA ALA A 252 18.41 -3.01 1.64
C ALA A 252 19.31 -3.57 2.73
N ARG A 253 18.76 -4.50 3.51
CA ARG A 253 19.40 -5.11 4.66
C ARG A 253 19.54 -6.60 4.43
N THR A 254 20.72 -7.12 4.74
CA THR A 254 21.00 -8.55 4.73
C THR A 254 21.02 -9.06 6.17
N ILE A 255 20.32 -10.17 6.45
CA ILE A 255 20.38 -10.84 7.75
C ILE A 255 21.52 -11.88 7.73
N PRO A 256 22.60 -11.69 8.50
CA PRO A 256 23.72 -12.63 8.52
C PRO A 256 23.28 -14.05 8.90
N TRP A 257 23.93 -15.06 8.33
CA TRP A 257 23.73 -16.49 8.66
C TRP A 257 22.31 -17.03 8.50
N THR A 258 21.41 -16.27 7.88
CA THR A 258 19.98 -16.59 7.76
C THR A 258 19.63 -16.95 6.32
N GLY A 259 18.79 -17.99 6.16
CA GLY A 259 18.25 -18.43 4.88
C GLY A 259 16.93 -17.77 4.53
N HIS A 260 15.99 -18.55 3.98
CA HIS A 260 14.63 -18.11 3.68
C HIS A 260 13.74 -18.20 4.94
N GLU A 261 14.00 -17.31 5.88
CA GLU A 261 13.35 -17.30 7.19
C GLU A 261 12.84 -15.90 7.51
N ILE A 262 11.77 -15.83 8.30
CA ILE A 262 11.23 -14.56 8.79
C ILE A 262 12.24 -13.85 9.67
N ALA A 263 12.26 -12.52 9.60
CA ALA A 263 13.17 -11.70 10.38
C ALA A 263 13.14 -12.01 11.88
N ASP A 264 14.32 -12.21 12.47
CA ASP A 264 14.48 -12.21 13.92
C ASP A 264 14.15 -10.81 14.52
N PRO A 265 13.95 -10.70 15.84
CA PRO A 265 13.58 -9.41 16.45
C PRO A 265 14.60 -8.29 16.22
N SER A 266 15.89 -8.61 16.17
CA SER A 266 16.95 -7.62 15.94
C SER A 266 16.96 -7.12 14.50
N ALA A 267 16.76 -8.03 13.54
CA ALA A 267 16.60 -7.71 12.13
C ALA A 267 15.35 -6.86 11.88
N LEU A 268 14.21 -7.26 12.46
CA LEU A 268 12.97 -6.49 12.42
C LEU A 268 13.16 -5.08 12.99
N ASP A 269 13.77 -4.96 14.18
CA ASP A 269 13.98 -3.68 14.85
C ASP A 269 14.76 -2.70 13.96
N ARG A 270 15.86 -3.14 13.34
CA ARG A 270 16.63 -2.33 12.38
C ARG A 270 15.85 -1.98 11.13
N ALA A 271 15.03 -2.89 10.62
CA ALA A 271 14.23 -2.65 9.44
C ALA A 271 13.12 -1.62 9.70
N LEU A 272 12.45 -1.71 10.85
CA LEU A 272 11.47 -0.71 11.29
C LEU A 272 12.11 0.65 11.54
N GLU A 273 13.30 0.68 12.16
CA GLU A 273 14.08 1.93 12.30
C GLU A 273 14.42 2.56 10.96
N SER A 274 14.71 1.73 9.95
CA SER A 274 14.93 2.22 8.60
C SER A 274 13.65 2.76 8.02
N LEU A 275 12.54 2.03 8.16
CA LEU A 275 11.24 2.40 7.60
C LEU A 275 10.75 3.77 8.08
N GLU A 276 11.02 4.10 9.33
CA GLU A 276 10.67 5.40 9.95
C GLU A 276 11.57 6.56 9.50
N ARG A 277 12.69 6.27 8.84
CA ARG A 277 13.64 7.28 8.33
C ARG A 277 13.38 7.58 6.86
N HIS A 278 12.38 8.40 6.57
CA HIS A 278 12.19 8.94 5.23
C HIS A 278 13.33 9.90 4.86
N ALA A 279 13.91 9.71 3.67
CA ALA A 279 14.91 10.60 3.11
C ALA A 279 14.39 11.09 1.75
N PRO A 280 13.74 12.27 1.70
CA PRO A 280 13.18 12.76 0.45
C PRO A 280 14.28 12.98 -0.58
N ASP A 281 14.02 12.54 -1.81
CA ASP A 281 14.92 12.75 -2.93
C ASP A 281 15.04 14.24 -3.29
N ASP A 282 16.14 14.59 -3.97
CA ASP A 282 16.28 15.90 -4.58
C ASP A 282 15.13 16.16 -5.57
N ALA A 283 14.29 17.13 -5.25
CA ALA A 283 13.07 17.43 -6.01
C ALA A 283 13.36 17.73 -7.49
N ALA A 284 14.50 18.35 -7.80
CA ALA A 284 14.91 18.64 -9.17
C ALA A 284 15.27 17.37 -9.95
N SER A 285 16.01 16.44 -9.31
CA SER A 285 16.34 15.13 -9.88
C SER A 285 15.08 14.29 -10.11
N LEU A 286 14.14 14.27 -9.16
CA LEU A 286 12.87 13.57 -9.31
C LEU A 286 12.03 14.15 -10.46
N ALA A 287 11.91 15.47 -10.55
CA ALA A 287 11.19 16.14 -11.64
C ALA A 287 11.80 15.84 -13.01
N THR A 288 13.13 15.85 -13.12
CA THR A 288 13.86 15.50 -14.35
C THR A 288 13.60 14.05 -14.75
N CYS A 289 13.61 13.14 -13.77
CA CYS A 289 13.35 11.73 -14.00
C CYS A 289 11.90 11.48 -14.47
N ARG A 290 10.91 12.13 -13.85
CA ARG A 290 9.50 12.09 -14.29
C ARG A 290 9.32 12.60 -15.71
N ALA A 291 9.90 13.76 -16.04
CA ALA A 291 9.80 14.33 -17.38
C ALA A 291 10.35 13.40 -18.48
N ARG A 292 11.43 12.65 -18.18
CA ARG A 292 11.96 11.63 -19.09
C ARG A 292 10.97 10.49 -19.31
N ILE A 293 10.33 10.00 -18.25
CA ILE A 293 9.34 8.92 -18.33
C ILE A 293 8.12 9.39 -19.13
N ASP A 294 7.64 10.62 -18.87
CA ASP A 294 6.50 11.18 -19.58
C ASP A 294 6.77 11.35 -21.07
N LYS A 295 7.98 11.82 -21.42
CA LYS A 295 8.40 11.92 -22.81
C LYS A 295 8.36 10.55 -23.51
N ASP A 296 8.92 9.52 -22.89
CA ASP A 296 8.95 8.15 -23.44
C ASP A 296 7.54 7.56 -23.58
N LEU A 297 6.67 7.74 -22.58
CA LEU A 297 5.26 7.31 -22.65
C LEU A 297 4.52 8.00 -23.80
N ASN A 298 4.66 9.32 -23.92
CA ASN A 298 4.00 10.10 -24.97
C ASN A 298 4.50 9.70 -26.36
N GLU A 299 5.81 9.54 -26.56
CA GLU A 299 6.37 9.07 -27.84
C GLU A 299 5.82 7.69 -28.25
N GLN A 300 5.60 6.79 -27.28
CA GLN A 300 5.03 5.47 -27.56
C GLN A 300 3.54 5.53 -27.88
N LEU A 301 2.76 6.35 -27.16
CA LEU A 301 1.34 6.56 -27.44
C LEU A 301 1.14 7.23 -28.82
N ASP A 302 1.94 8.24 -29.16
CA ASP A 302 1.94 8.89 -30.48
C ASP A 302 2.25 7.89 -31.59
N ALA A 303 3.16 6.95 -31.34
CA ALA A 303 3.47 5.88 -32.31
C ALA A 303 2.29 4.91 -32.53
N VAL A 304 1.46 4.66 -31.50
CA VAL A 304 0.20 3.91 -31.66
C VAL A 304 -0.75 4.68 -32.55
N GLU A 305 -0.93 5.98 -32.30
CA GLU A 305 -1.81 6.84 -33.11
C GLU A 305 -1.37 6.89 -34.56
N ALA A 306 -0.07 7.01 -34.81
CA ALA A 306 0.49 6.99 -36.15
C ALA A 306 0.24 5.65 -36.86
N SER A 307 0.32 4.52 -36.15
CA SER A 307 -0.05 3.21 -36.71
C SER A 307 -1.55 3.12 -37.01
N LEU A 308 -2.43 3.63 -36.13
CA LEU A 308 -3.87 3.71 -36.41
C LEU A 308 -4.19 4.57 -37.64
N ALA A 309 -3.50 5.70 -37.81
CA ALA A 309 -3.67 6.59 -38.96
C ALA A 309 -3.25 5.95 -40.29
N ARG A 310 -2.32 4.97 -40.24
CA ARG A 310 -1.89 4.16 -41.39
C ARG A 310 -2.66 2.85 -41.56
N ASP A 311 -3.72 2.63 -40.76
CA ASP A 311 -4.49 1.38 -40.69
C ASP A 311 -3.64 0.13 -40.33
N GLU A 312 -2.50 0.32 -39.66
CA GLU A 312 -1.59 -0.74 -39.19
C GLU A 312 -2.10 -1.32 -37.85
N ARG A 313 -3.29 -1.93 -37.85
CA ARG A 313 -4.02 -2.31 -36.62
C ARG A 313 -3.30 -3.31 -35.73
N ASP A 314 -2.71 -4.36 -36.30
CA ASP A 314 -2.01 -5.38 -35.50
C ASP A 314 -0.77 -4.79 -34.82
N ARG A 315 -0.08 -3.87 -35.52
CA ARG A 315 1.05 -3.14 -34.96
C ARG A 315 0.59 -2.19 -33.85
N ALA A 316 -0.53 -1.49 -34.02
CA ALA A 316 -1.12 -0.66 -32.97
C ALA A 316 -1.50 -1.50 -31.75
N ARG A 317 -2.10 -2.68 -31.95
CA ARG A 317 -2.48 -3.62 -30.88
C ARG A 317 -1.26 -4.08 -30.08
N SER A 318 -0.22 -4.55 -30.76
CA SER A 318 1.01 -5.02 -30.11
C SER A 318 1.66 -3.89 -29.31
N ARG A 319 1.74 -2.67 -29.87
CA ARG A 319 2.29 -1.51 -29.15
C ARG A 319 1.47 -1.15 -27.92
N LEU A 320 0.13 -1.21 -27.99
CA LEU A 320 -0.71 -0.95 -26.82
C LEU A 320 -0.48 -1.98 -25.71
N GLN A 321 -0.27 -3.26 -26.05
CA GLN A 321 0.07 -4.29 -25.07
C GLN A 321 1.42 -4.03 -24.42
N ASP A 322 2.44 -3.62 -25.20
CA ASP A 322 3.76 -3.27 -24.68
C ASP A 322 3.70 -2.06 -23.74
N ILE A 323 2.90 -1.03 -24.11
CA ILE A 323 2.70 0.16 -23.26
C ILE A 323 1.95 -0.23 -21.98
N ASP A 324 0.90 -1.04 -22.05
CA ASP A 324 0.13 -1.46 -20.87
C ASP A 324 0.99 -2.28 -19.90
N LEU A 325 1.82 -3.19 -20.42
CA LEU A 325 2.75 -3.98 -19.63
C LEU A 325 3.78 -3.09 -18.92
N ARG A 326 4.37 -2.13 -19.65
CA ARG A 326 5.46 -1.30 -19.15
C ARG A 326 4.99 -0.16 -18.25
N PHE A 327 3.99 0.60 -18.69
CA PHE A 327 3.54 1.83 -18.03
C PHE A 327 2.26 1.66 -17.21
N GLY A 328 1.52 0.57 -17.38
CA GLY A 328 0.33 0.26 -16.58
C GLY A 328 -0.60 1.46 -16.40
N GLY A 329 -0.97 1.73 -15.14
CA GLY A 329 -1.86 2.82 -14.75
C GLY A 329 -1.39 4.22 -15.15
N MET A 330 -0.09 4.45 -15.36
CA MET A 330 0.40 5.75 -15.85
C MET A 330 -0.10 6.09 -17.27
N ALA A 331 -0.37 5.07 -18.08
CA ALA A 331 -0.82 5.25 -19.46
C ALA A 331 -2.33 5.53 -19.58
N ALA A 332 -3.07 5.43 -18.46
CA ALA A 332 -4.49 5.79 -18.41
C ALA A 332 -4.67 7.32 -18.35
N PRO A 333 -5.77 7.87 -18.91
CA PRO A 333 -6.85 7.16 -19.62
C PRO A 333 -6.51 6.87 -21.10
N ARG A 334 -5.45 7.49 -21.65
CA ARG A 334 -5.18 7.51 -23.10
C ARG A 334 -5.06 6.12 -23.72
N ILE A 335 -4.42 5.18 -23.04
CA ILE A 335 -4.26 3.81 -23.52
C ILE A 335 -5.61 3.09 -23.73
N VAL A 336 -6.59 3.33 -22.85
CA VAL A 336 -7.94 2.76 -22.90
C VAL A 336 -8.74 3.39 -24.03
N GLU A 337 -8.59 4.71 -24.26
CA GLU A 337 -9.20 5.40 -25.40
C GLU A 337 -8.71 4.84 -26.73
N LEU A 338 -7.38 4.63 -26.85
CA LEU A 338 -6.77 4.06 -28.06
C LEU A 338 -7.20 2.61 -28.29
N ALA A 339 -7.25 1.79 -27.24
CA ALA A 339 -7.76 0.43 -27.32
C ALA A 339 -9.22 0.40 -27.78
N SER A 340 -10.07 1.27 -27.23
CA SER A 340 -11.49 1.37 -27.62
C SER A 340 -11.67 1.76 -29.09
N ARG A 341 -10.84 2.66 -29.61
CA ARG A 341 -10.83 3.03 -31.05
C ARG A 341 -10.44 1.85 -31.94
N LEU A 342 -9.47 1.05 -31.51
CA LEU A 342 -9.02 -0.14 -32.24
C LEU A 342 -10.12 -1.22 -32.28
N ASP A 343 -10.84 -1.42 -31.17
CA ASP A 343 -11.93 -2.39 -31.08
C ASP A 343 -13.13 -1.97 -31.93
N ALA A 344 -13.53 -0.69 -31.88
CA ALA A 344 -14.67 -0.15 -32.63
C ALA A 344 -14.50 -0.23 -34.16
N ALA A 345 -13.26 -0.29 -34.65
CA ALA A 345 -12.96 -0.36 -36.08
C ALA A 345 -13.00 -1.80 -36.64
N THR A 346 -13.17 -2.83 -35.80
CA THR A 346 -13.21 -4.23 -36.22
C THR A 346 -14.66 -4.61 -36.59
N PRO A 347 -14.96 -4.98 -37.86
CA PRO A 347 -16.30 -5.46 -38.21
C PRO A 347 -16.59 -6.77 -37.45
N LYS A 348 -17.83 -6.89 -36.95
CA LYS A 348 -18.36 -8.11 -36.33
C LYS A 348 -18.43 -9.27 -37.32
#